data_AF-A0ABD5F5D2-F1
#
_entry.id   AF-A0ABD5F5D2-F1
#
_cell.length_a   1.000
_cell.length_b   1.000
_cell.length_c   1.000
_cell.angle_alpha   90.00
_cell.angle_beta   90.00
_cell.angle_gamma   90.00
#
_symmetry.space_group_name_H-M   'P 1'
#
loop_
_entity.id
_entity.type
_entity.pdbx_description
1 polymer ?
#
loop_
_entity_poly.entity_id
_entity_poly.type
_entity_poly.pdbx_seq_one_letter_code
_entity_poly.pdbx_strand_id
1 'polypeptide(L)'
;MSDIVQLKEDGVAKYLKTHADAIDGVDGKLVKATGNETILGVKNFQDGVQSKSKNVLIQNGEKVYDHTSATDSSIQSGVVRFVRYGDMVLVNFNFQCRSANINSGGNLIGNLETDIIPAYSIQVDVTEDKALTIDASGKITALWGLDANKYYAGSAMYFAKNKL
;
A
#
# COMPACT_ATOMS: atom_id res chain seq x y z
N MET A 1 40.91 -11.93 36.39
CA MET A 1 41.19 -10.56 35.89
C MET A 1 41.52 -10.71 34.42
N SER A 2 40.78 -10.05 33.52
CA SER A 2 41.18 -9.98 32.11
C SER A 2 42.22 -8.87 31.97
N ASP A 3 43.42 -9.20 31.53
CA ASP A 3 44.48 -8.23 31.27
C ASP A 3 44.06 -7.33 30.10
N ILE A 4 43.89 -6.04 30.38
CA ILE A 4 43.70 -5.03 29.33
C ILE A 4 45.10 -4.68 28.82
N VAL A 5 45.48 -5.27 27.68
CA VAL A 5 46.74 -4.97 27.00
C VAL A 5 46.61 -3.63 26.27
N GLN A 6 47.26 -2.57 26.76
CA GLN A 6 47.40 -1.32 26.00
C GLN A 6 48.45 -1.48 24.90
N LEU A 7 48.05 -1.29 23.63
CA LEU A 7 48.98 -1.27 22.51
C LEU A 7 49.79 0.03 22.52
N LYS A 8 51.11 -0.10 22.38
CA LYS A 8 52.04 1.04 22.23
C LYS A 8 52.71 0.93 20.86
N GLU A 9 52.78 2.04 20.15
CA GLU A 9 53.60 2.17 18.93
C GLU A 9 54.59 3.30 19.20
N ASP A 10 55.88 3.06 18.96
CA ASP A 10 56.98 3.98 19.27
C ASP A 10 57.00 4.53 20.71
N GLY A 11 56.58 3.70 21.68
CA GLY A 11 56.57 4.07 23.11
C GLY A 11 55.43 5.01 23.52
N VAL A 12 54.61 5.46 22.59
CA VAL A 12 53.41 6.26 22.87
C VAL A 12 52.25 5.33 23.13
N ALA A 13 51.53 5.54 24.23
CA ALA A 13 50.29 4.85 24.50
C ALA A 13 49.28 5.22 23.39
N LYS A 14 49.03 4.30 22.46
CA LYS A 14 47.82 4.37 21.65
C LYS A 14 46.72 3.94 22.59
N TYR A 15 45.84 4.88 22.94
CA TYR A 15 44.53 4.49 23.43
C TYR A 15 44.01 3.49 22.39
N LEU A 16 43.78 2.24 22.83
CA LEU A 16 42.80 1.37 22.19
C LEU A 16 41.60 2.28 22.08
N LYS A 17 41.43 2.88 20.90
CA LYS A 17 40.45 3.91 20.69
C LYS A 17 39.16 3.32 21.27
N THR A 18 38.55 4.06 22.19
CA THR A 18 37.34 3.66 22.90
C THR A 18 36.23 3.52 21.87
N HIS A 19 36.25 2.41 21.15
CA HIS A 19 35.57 2.23 19.88
C HIS A 19 34.26 1.53 20.12
N ALA A 20 33.30 2.29 20.65
CA ALA A 20 31.93 2.02 20.26
C ALA A 20 31.73 2.27 18.74
N ASP A 21 32.56 3.16 18.16
CA ASP A 21 32.37 3.74 16.82
C ASP A 21 33.47 3.40 15.79
N ALA A 22 34.47 2.56 16.07
CA ALA A 22 35.33 2.08 14.98
C ALA A 22 35.65 0.61 15.06
N ILE A 23 34.95 -0.10 14.20
CA ILE A 23 35.29 -1.45 13.77
C ILE A 23 36.11 -1.28 12.49
N ASP A 24 37.30 -1.86 12.46
CA ASP A 24 38.16 -1.82 11.28
C ASP A 24 37.41 -2.37 10.07
N GLY A 25 37.37 -1.61 8.98
CA GLY A 25 36.68 -1.97 7.74
C GLY A 25 35.20 -1.59 7.66
N VAL A 26 34.63 -0.96 8.70
CA VAL A 26 33.25 -0.42 8.68
C VAL A 26 33.30 1.10 8.69
N ASP A 27 32.82 1.72 7.62
CA ASP A 27 32.60 3.17 7.57
C ASP A 27 31.23 3.49 8.19
N GLY A 28 31.23 4.15 9.36
CA GLY A 28 30.01 4.61 10.06
C GLY A 28 29.72 3.93 11.41
N LYS A 29 28.53 4.23 11.96
CA LYS A 29 28.06 3.71 13.25
C LYS A 29 27.14 2.50 13.08
N LEU A 30 27.34 1.48 13.92
CA LEU A 30 26.45 0.32 13.97
C LEU A 30 25.15 0.63 14.71
N VAL A 31 24.08 -0.05 14.29
CA VAL A 31 22.78 -0.09 14.98
C VAL A 31 22.86 -1.12 16.12
N LYS A 32 22.34 -0.80 17.30
CA LYS A 32 22.39 -1.66 18.49
C LYS A 32 21.17 -2.58 18.54
N ALA A 33 21.34 -3.76 19.12
CA ALA A 33 20.24 -4.70 19.34
C ALA A 33 19.24 -4.24 20.44
N THR A 34 19.62 -3.24 21.25
CA THR A 34 18.83 -2.75 22.39
C THR A 34 18.97 -1.25 22.58
N GLY A 35 17.94 -0.64 23.17
CA GLY A 35 17.90 0.79 23.48
C GLY A 35 17.38 1.61 22.30
N ASN A 36 16.95 2.84 22.60
CA ASN A 36 16.41 3.74 21.58
C ASN A 36 17.54 4.38 20.79
N GLU A 37 17.42 4.41 19.47
CA GLU A 37 18.35 5.10 18.57
C GLU A 37 17.64 5.63 17.33
N THR A 38 18.20 6.68 16.72
CA THR A 38 17.76 7.22 15.43
C THR A 38 18.61 6.64 14.31
N ILE A 39 17.98 6.00 13.32
CA ILE A 39 18.66 5.39 12.16
C ILE A 39 18.37 6.24 10.92
N LEU A 40 19.41 6.74 10.25
CA LEU A 40 19.30 7.56 9.04
C LEU A 40 19.69 6.77 7.77
N GLY A 41 19.24 7.26 6.61
CA GLY A 41 19.50 6.70 5.29
C GLY A 41 18.58 5.52 4.92
N VAL A 42 18.57 5.15 3.63
CA VAL A 42 17.76 4.03 3.11
C VAL A 42 18.28 2.71 3.64
N LYS A 43 17.38 1.81 4.06
CA LYS A 43 17.69 0.45 4.50
C LYS A 43 16.87 -0.53 3.66
N ASN A 44 17.57 -1.44 2.98
CA ASN A 44 16.96 -2.51 2.21
C ASN A 44 17.06 -3.80 3.02
N PHE A 45 15.92 -4.43 3.33
CA PHE A 45 15.85 -5.65 4.12
C PHE A 45 15.56 -6.82 3.17
N GLN A 46 16.58 -7.64 2.88
CA GLN A 46 16.47 -8.76 1.95
C GLN A 46 15.38 -9.76 2.38
N ASP A 47 15.27 -10.01 3.68
CA ASP A 47 14.34 -11.00 4.25
C ASP A 47 13.07 -10.37 4.84
N GLY A 48 12.83 -9.08 4.55
CA GLY A 48 11.72 -8.31 5.12
C GLY A 48 11.95 -7.84 6.56
N VAL A 49 10.92 -7.24 7.16
CA VAL A 49 10.97 -6.62 8.49
C VAL A 49 9.89 -7.25 9.37
N GLN A 50 10.24 -7.57 10.62
CA GLN A 50 9.31 -8.05 11.61
C GLN A 50 9.28 -7.14 12.84
N SER A 51 8.10 -6.98 13.43
CA SER A 51 7.89 -6.36 14.73
C SER A 51 7.22 -7.38 15.64
N LYS A 52 7.92 -7.84 16.68
CA LYS A 52 7.46 -8.88 17.61
C LYS A 52 6.94 -10.14 16.89
N SER A 53 7.74 -10.66 15.96
CA SER A 53 7.42 -11.83 15.12
C SER A 53 6.21 -11.67 14.21
N LYS A 54 5.71 -10.44 14.02
CA LYS A 54 4.69 -10.11 13.01
C LYS A 54 5.37 -9.41 11.85
N ASN A 55 5.06 -9.84 10.63
CA ASN A 55 5.56 -9.16 9.44
C ASN A 55 5.06 -7.71 9.42
N VAL A 56 5.98 -6.77 9.20
CA VAL A 56 5.64 -5.37 8.95
C VAL A 56 5.28 -5.23 7.48
N LEU A 57 4.22 -4.48 7.18
CA LEU A 57 3.84 -4.21 5.81
C LEU A 57 4.93 -3.34 5.17
N ILE A 58 5.70 -3.92 4.25
CA ILE A 58 6.65 -3.18 3.42
C ILE A 58 5.88 -2.86 2.14
N GLN A 59 5.51 -1.59 1.96
CA GLN A 59 4.70 -1.15 0.83
C GLN A 59 5.59 -0.80 -0.37
N ASN A 60 5.20 -1.25 -1.56
CA ASN A 60 5.80 -0.86 -2.84
C ASN A 60 5.40 0.59 -3.27
N GLY A 61 5.25 1.48 -2.29
CA GLY A 61 4.69 2.82 -2.48
C GLY A 61 3.17 2.85 -2.72
N GLU A 62 2.67 4.04 -3.01
CA GLU A 62 1.28 4.28 -3.41
C GLU A 62 1.12 4.03 -4.92
N LYS A 63 0.11 3.25 -5.32
CA LYS A 63 -0.33 3.17 -6.72
C LYS A 63 -1.74 3.72 -6.85
N VAL A 64 -2.00 4.50 -7.90
CA VAL A 64 -3.30 5.13 -8.17
C VAL A 64 -3.82 4.67 -9.52
N TYR A 65 -5.10 4.30 -9.56
CA TYR A 65 -5.82 3.93 -10.79
C TYR A 65 -7.12 4.72 -10.85
N ASP A 66 -7.31 5.46 -11.95
CA ASP A 66 -8.46 6.31 -12.17
C ASP A 66 -9.32 5.77 -13.32
N HIS A 67 -10.56 5.46 -13.02
CA HIS A 67 -11.59 5.16 -14.01
C HIS A 67 -12.47 6.40 -14.22
N THR A 68 -12.54 6.87 -15.46
CA THR A 68 -13.25 8.09 -15.85
C THR A 68 -14.06 7.83 -17.12
N SER A 69 -14.73 8.87 -17.65
CA SER A 69 -15.43 8.78 -18.95
C SER A 69 -14.50 8.49 -20.14
N ALA A 70 -13.17 8.67 -19.97
CA ALA A 70 -12.19 8.33 -21.00
C ALA A 70 -11.87 6.83 -21.06
N THR A 71 -12.01 6.12 -19.93
CA THR A 71 -11.67 4.69 -19.80
C THR A 71 -12.91 3.80 -19.79
N ASP A 72 -14.00 4.29 -19.21
CA ASP A 72 -15.20 3.50 -18.93
C ASP A 72 -16.45 4.20 -19.45
N SER A 73 -17.03 3.62 -20.50
CA SER A 73 -18.13 4.24 -21.24
C SER A 73 -19.43 4.44 -20.43
N SER A 74 -19.58 3.73 -19.30
CA SER A 74 -20.70 3.88 -18.36
C SER A 74 -20.62 5.17 -17.53
N ILE A 75 -19.43 5.78 -17.43
CA ILE A 75 -19.18 7.01 -16.68
C ILE A 75 -19.31 8.22 -17.62
N GLN A 76 -20.07 9.22 -17.19
CA GLN A 76 -20.23 10.50 -17.90
C GLN A 76 -19.32 11.58 -17.35
N SER A 77 -19.19 11.67 -16.03
CA SER A 77 -18.44 12.70 -15.31
C SER A 77 -17.90 12.13 -13.99
N GLY A 78 -16.90 12.78 -13.41
CA GLY A 78 -16.26 12.34 -12.16
C GLY A 78 -15.24 11.21 -12.37
N VAL A 79 -14.90 10.54 -11.27
CA VAL A 79 -13.86 9.51 -11.20
C VAL A 79 -14.24 8.41 -10.21
N VAL A 80 -13.89 7.17 -10.55
CA VAL A 80 -13.73 6.08 -9.57
C VAL A 80 -12.23 5.87 -9.39
N ARG A 81 -11.71 6.23 -8.20
CA ARG A 81 -10.28 6.20 -7.91
C ARG A 81 -9.95 5.07 -6.96
N PHE A 82 -8.97 4.26 -7.33
CA PHE A 82 -8.35 3.28 -6.47
C PHE A 82 -6.99 3.78 -6.03
N VAL A 83 -6.69 3.64 -4.74
CA VAL A 83 -5.39 3.94 -4.14
C VAL A 83 -4.93 2.70 -3.39
N ARG A 84 -3.83 2.11 -3.84
CA ARG A 84 -3.27 0.88 -3.29
C ARG A 84 -2.05 1.17 -2.42
N TYR A 85 -2.10 0.66 -1.19
CA TYR A 85 -1.02 0.68 -0.21
C TYR A 85 -0.68 -0.76 0.22
N GLY A 86 0.37 -1.34 -0.38
CA GLY A 86 0.73 -2.74 -0.14
C GLY A 86 -0.41 -3.69 -0.49
N ASP A 87 -0.91 -4.47 0.47
CA ASP A 87 -2.01 -5.41 0.25
C ASP A 87 -3.40 -4.75 0.31
N MET A 88 -3.50 -3.50 0.74
CA MET A 88 -4.77 -2.82 0.95
C MET A 88 -5.07 -1.86 -0.20
N VAL A 89 -6.33 -1.82 -0.62
CA VAL A 89 -6.84 -0.89 -1.62
C VAL A 89 -7.97 -0.08 -1.01
N LEU A 90 -7.86 1.24 -1.09
CA LEU A 90 -8.95 2.17 -0.89
C LEU A 90 -9.58 2.48 -2.24
N VAL A 91 -10.90 2.45 -2.32
CA VAL A 91 -11.65 2.92 -3.49
C VAL A 91 -12.56 4.07 -3.09
N ASN A 92 -12.56 5.12 -3.90
CA ASN A 92 -13.50 6.23 -3.81
C ASN A 92 -14.32 6.30 -5.09
N PHE A 93 -15.64 6.19 -4.94
CA PHE A 93 -16.60 6.42 -6.01
C PHE A 93 -17.06 7.87 -5.93
N ASN A 94 -16.90 8.61 -7.02
CA ASN A 94 -17.49 9.93 -7.20
C ASN A 94 -17.76 10.15 -8.69
N PHE A 95 -18.86 9.62 -9.20
CA PHE A 95 -19.10 9.57 -10.64
C PHE A 95 -20.57 9.84 -11.00
N GLN A 96 -20.79 10.26 -12.24
CA GLN A 96 -22.11 10.35 -12.85
C GLN A 96 -22.30 9.21 -13.86
N CYS A 97 -23.42 8.50 -13.78
CA CYS A 97 -23.83 7.56 -14.83
C CYS A 97 -24.15 8.29 -16.15
N ARG A 98 -23.93 7.64 -17.28
CA ARG A 98 -24.31 8.16 -18.60
C ARG A 98 -25.83 8.17 -18.83
N SER A 99 -26.25 8.48 -20.05
CA SER A 99 -27.65 8.65 -20.44
C SER A 99 -28.50 7.38 -20.47
N ALA A 100 -27.95 6.22 -20.15
CA ALA A 100 -28.66 4.95 -20.05
C ALA A 100 -28.53 4.37 -18.64
N ASN A 101 -29.59 3.72 -18.17
CA ASN A 101 -29.56 3.00 -16.90
C ASN A 101 -28.59 1.82 -16.99
N ILE A 102 -27.93 1.53 -15.88
CA ILE A 102 -27.20 0.27 -15.69
C ILE A 102 -28.16 -0.65 -14.94
N ASN A 103 -28.57 -1.75 -15.56
CA ASN A 103 -29.44 -2.73 -14.89
C ASN A 103 -28.71 -3.45 -13.76
N SER A 104 -29.44 -4.12 -12.86
CA SER A 104 -28.83 -5.04 -11.89
C SER A 104 -27.95 -6.07 -12.60
N GLY A 105 -26.73 -6.27 -12.09
CA GLY A 105 -25.68 -7.09 -12.70
C GLY A 105 -24.94 -6.44 -13.89
N GLY A 106 -25.36 -5.24 -14.33
CA GLY A 106 -24.71 -4.50 -15.40
C GLY A 106 -23.38 -3.89 -14.97
N ASN A 107 -22.43 -3.78 -15.90
CA ASN A 107 -21.09 -3.27 -15.61
C ASN A 107 -21.07 -1.74 -15.50
N LEU A 108 -20.55 -1.24 -14.38
CA LEU A 108 -20.00 0.10 -14.28
C LEU A 108 -18.59 0.14 -14.87
N ILE A 109 -17.72 -0.77 -14.42
CA ILE A 109 -16.35 -0.96 -14.92
C ILE A 109 -16.19 -2.42 -15.34
N GLY A 110 -15.83 -2.63 -16.61
CA GLY A 110 -15.82 -3.95 -17.24
C GLY A 110 -14.55 -4.76 -16.99
N ASN A 111 -13.44 -4.11 -16.69
CA ASN A 111 -12.15 -4.74 -16.39
C ASN A 111 -11.37 -3.83 -15.42
N LEU A 112 -10.97 -4.40 -14.29
CA LEU A 112 -10.04 -3.80 -13.34
C LEU A 112 -8.61 -4.26 -13.62
N GLU A 113 -7.64 -3.42 -13.32
CA GLU A 113 -6.24 -3.79 -13.34
C GLU A 113 -5.98 -4.92 -12.33
N THR A 114 -5.07 -5.84 -12.68
CA THR A 114 -4.74 -7.01 -11.85
C THR A 114 -4.28 -6.66 -10.44
N ASP A 115 -3.74 -5.46 -10.26
CA ASP A 115 -3.25 -4.94 -8.98
C ASP A 115 -4.40 -4.49 -8.06
N ILE A 116 -5.61 -4.26 -8.55
CA ILE A 116 -6.73 -3.78 -7.73
C ILE A 116 -7.90 -4.77 -7.71
N ILE A 117 -7.74 -5.97 -8.25
CA ILE A 117 -8.76 -7.01 -8.10
C ILE A 117 -8.83 -7.41 -6.61
N PRO A 118 -10.03 -7.41 -5.98
CA PRO A 118 -10.16 -7.76 -4.58
C PRO A 118 -9.96 -9.27 -4.35
N ALA A 119 -9.45 -9.65 -3.18
CA ALA A 119 -9.28 -11.04 -2.78
C ALA A 119 -10.63 -11.80 -2.68
N TYR A 120 -11.69 -11.08 -2.31
CA TYR A 120 -13.08 -11.54 -2.24
C TYR A 120 -13.99 -10.43 -2.76
N SER A 121 -15.09 -10.79 -3.42
CA SER A 121 -16.06 -9.79 -3.87
C SER A 121 -16.62 -9.01 -2.67
N ILE A 122 -16.71 -7.69 -2.80
CA ILE A 122 -17.28 -6.81 -1.76
C ILE A 122 -18.43 -5.98 -2.32
N GLN A 123 -19.30 -5.53 -1.42
CA GLN A 123 -20.38 -4.60 -1.75
C GLN A 123 -20.08 -3.22 -1.16
N VAL A 124 -20.45 -2.18 -1.91
CA VAL A 124 -20.24 -0.79 -1.52
C VAL A 124 -21.52 -0.01 -1.81
N ASP A 125 -22.13 0.52 -0.76
CA ASP A 125 -23.27 1.42 -0.89
C ASP A 125 -22.81 2.75 -1.49
N VAL A 126 -23.55 3.26 -2.48
CA VAL A 126 -23.27 4.53 -3.17
C VAL A 126 -24.42 5.54 -3.08
N THR A 127 -25.57 5.09 -2.59
CA THR A 127 -26.70 5.85 -2.02
C THR A 127 -27.38 4.96 -0.97
N GLU A 128 -28.47 5.44 -0.35
CA GLU A 128 -29.29 4.66 0.59
C GLU A 128 -29.91 3.39 -0.06
N ASP A 129 -30.16 3.42 -1.37
CA ASP A 129 -30.90 2.40 -2.10
C ASP A 129 -30.11 1.75 -3.25
N LYS A 130 -28.87 2.18 -3.51
CA LYS A 130 -28.00 1.67 -4.58
C LYS A 130 -26.65 1.24 -4.03
N ALA A 131 -26.19 0.11 -4.54
CA ALA A 131 -24.88 -0.45 -4.20
C ALA A 131 -24.17 -0.98 -5.45
N LEU A 132 -22.85 -1.05 -5.35
CA LEU A 132 -21.95 -1.66 -6.32
C LEU A 132 -21.39 -2.96 -5.74
N THR A 133 -21.13 -3.94 -6.60
CA THR A 133 -20.30 -5.09 -6.28
C THR A 133 -18.95 -4.92 -6.97
N ILE A 134 -17.87 -4.91 -6.20
CA ILE A 134 -16.50 -5.04 -6.73
C ILE A 134 -16.19 -6.53 -6.71
N ASP A 135 -16.22 -7.14 -7.88
CA ASP A 135 -16.14 -8.59 -8.01
C ASP A 135 -14.68 -9.10 -8.05
N ALA A 136 -14.44 -10.25 -7.43
CA ALA A 136 -13.14 -10.92 -7.44
C ALA A 136 -12.69 -11.40 -8.84
N SER A 137 -13.56 -11.34 -9.85
CA SER A 137 -13.23 -11.50 -11.27
C SER A 137 -12.63 -10.24 -11.91
N GLY A 138 -12.58 -9.10 -11.21
CA GLY A 138 -12.06 -7.84 -11.73
C GLY A 138 -13.10 -7.00 -12.48
N LYS A 139 -14.35 -6.97 -12.01
CA LYS A 139 -15.42 -6.12 -12.56
C LYS A 139 -16.08 -5.31 -11.45
N ILE A 140 -16.69 -4.19 -11.81
CA ILE A 140 -17.63 -3.50 -10.93
C ILE A 140 -19.01 -3.50 -11.55
N THR A 141 -19.99 -4.07 -10.85
CA THR A 141 -21.37 -4.19 -11.32
C THR A 141 -22.36 -3.49 -10.40
N ALA A 142 -23.45 -2.99 -10.96
CA ALA A 142 -24.55 -2.44 -10.17
C ALA A 142 -25.34 -3.56 -9.48
N LEU A 143 -25.45 -3.55 -8.15
CA LEU A 143 -26.20 -4.57 -7.41
C LEU A 143 -27.70 -4.41 -7.62
N TRP A 144 -28.22 -3.18 -7.43
CA TRP A 144 -29.64 -2.84 -7.58
C TRP A 144 -29.91 -1.88 -8.74
N GLY A 145 -29.05 -1.95 -9.76
CA GLY A 145 -29.03 -1.03 -10.89
C GLY A 145 -28.50 0.36 -10.53
N LEU A 146 -28.29 1.21 -11.53
CA LEU A 146 -27.97 2.63 -11.41
C LEU A 146 -28.76 3.41 -12.46
N ASP A 147 -29.22 4.59 -12.07
CA ASP A 147 -30.08 5.43 -12.88
C ASP A 147 -29.26 6.36 -13.78
N ALA A 148 -29.74 6.56 -15.00
CA ALA A 148 -29.12 7.44 -15.98
C ALA A 148 -28.96 8.87 -15.46
N ASN A 149 -27.85 9.52 -15.82
CA ASN A 149 -27.53 10.91 -15.49
C ASN A 149 -27.49 11.25 -13.98
N LYS A 150 -27.43 10.25 -13.08
CA LYS A 150 -27.33 10.47 -11.62
C LYS A 150 -25.90 10.38 -11.12
N TYR A 151 -25.60 11.16 -10.09
CA TYR A 151 -24.33 11.11 -9.35
C TYR A 151 -24.40 10.11 -8.21
N TYR A 152 -23.31 9.37 -8.04
CA TYR A 152 -23.12 8.34 -7.03
C TYR A 152 -21.81 8.59 -6.29
N ALA A 153 -21.85 8.43 -4.96
CA ALA A 153 -20.67 8.62 -4.12
C ALA A 153 -20.61 7.56 -3.02
N GLY A 154 -19.42 7.00 -2.81
CA GLY A 154 -19.21 5.94 -1.83
C GLY A 154 -17.73 5.65 -1.66
N SER A 155 -17.37 4.85 -0.66
CA SER A 155 -15.97 4.45 -0.45
C SER A 155 -15.91 3.10 0.24
N ALA A 156 -14.87 2.34 -0.06
CA ALA A 156 -14.60 1.08 0.59
C ALA A 156 -13.11 0.81 0.66
N MET A 157 -12.74 -0.14 1.53
CA MET A 157 -11.41 -0.68 1.62
C MET A 157 -11.47 -2.19 1.50
N TYR A 158 -10.52 -2.78 0.78
CA TYR A 158 -10.41 -4.23 0.64
C TYR A 158 -8.96 -4.67 0.50
N PHE A 159 -8.72 -5.97 0.70
CA PHE A 159 -7.43 -6.57 0.38
C PHE A 159 -7.38 -6.96 -1.09
N ALA A 160 -6.31 -6.58 -1.78
CA ALA A 160 -6.05 -7.01 -3.14
C ALA A 160 -5.77 -8.52 -3.19
N LYS A 161 -6.20 -9.17 -4.27
CA LYS A 161 -5.96 -10.60 -4.54
C LYS A 161 -4.49 -10.91 -4.70
N ASN A 162 -3.79 -10.09 -5.47
CA ASN A 162 -2.37 -10.23 -5.73
C ASN A 162 -1.59 -9.38 -4.74
N LYS A 163 -0.62 -9.96 -4.04
CA LYS A 163 0.26 -9.21 -3.13
C LYS A 163 1.28 -8.40 -3.94
N LEU A 164 1.63 -7.22 -3.44
CA LEU A 164 2.68 -6.37 -4.01
C LEU A 164 4.05 -6.69 -3.44
#